data_AF-A0A527ZI42-F1
#
_entry.id   AF-A0A527ZI42-F1
#
_cell.length_a   1.000
_cell.length_b   1.000
_cell.length_c   1.000
_cell.angle_alpha   90.00
_cell.angle_beta   90.00
_cell.angle_gamma   90.00
#
_symmetry.space_group_name_H-M   'P 1'
#
loop_
_entity.id
_entity.type
_entity.pdbx_description
1 polymer ?
#
loop_
_entity_poly.entity_id
_entity_poly.type
_entity_poly.pdbx_seq_one_letter_code
_entity_poly.pdbx_strand_id
1 'polypeptide(L)'
;YSICPWRERILEGLLGSSIIGFHTQFHANNFTESVDRILESRIERADAAISYGGQTTLVHAYPISIEWPAELLARLPAVEECRARVRERFGLPANVKLCVGVERLDYTKGIPDRFHALDELFTRYPEWLGKVVFLQVAAPSRGTLPAYRQLHEECLRYAEELNQRYGSETYNPVLMLAEHHSQEQVYDIYRAADICMVTSLHDGMNLVAKEFVAARDDEQG
;
A
#
# COMPACT_ATOMS: atom_id res chain seq x y z
N TYR A 1 -19.21 9.41 -9.82
CA TYR A 1 -19.40 8.45 -10.94
C TYR A 1 -20.04 9.07 -12.19
N SER A 2 -20.55 10.31 -12.14
CA SER A 2 -21.26 10.97 -13.25
C SER A 2 -20.45 11.23 -14.53
N ILE A 3 -19.11 11.24 -14.47
CA ILE A 3 -18.24 11.51 -15.62
C ILE A 3 -18.12 10.30 -16.57
N CYS A 4 -18.40 9.08 -16.09
CA CYS A 4 -18.27 7.89 -16.93
C CYS A 4 -19.40 7.82 -17.97
N PRO A 5 -19.09 7.75 -19.28
CA PRO A 5 -20.12 7.72 -20.33
C PRO A 5 -20.91 6.40 -20.35
N TRP A 6 -20.34 5.30 -19.84
CA TRP A 6 -20.99 4.00 -19.76
C TRP A 6 -21.55 3.68 -18.36
N ARG A 7 -21.76 4.70 -17.54
CA ARG A 7 -22.19 4.57 -16.14
C ARG A 7 -23.42 3.69 -15.95
N GLU A 8 -24.45 3.87 -16.78
CA GLU A 8 -25.70 3.09 -16.69
C GLU A 8 -25.41 1.61 -16.92
N ARG A 9 -24.77 1.27 -18.05
CA ARG A 9 -24.46 -0.13 -18.40
C ARG A 9 -23.58 -0.84 -17.37
N ILE A 10 -22.65 -0.13 -16.75
CA ILE A 10 -21.80 -0.72 -15.71
C ILE A 10 -22.63 -0.99 -14.44
N LEU A 11 -23.47 -0.05 -14.02
CA LEU A 11 -24.34 -0.26 -12.85
C LEU A 11 -25.32 -1.41 -13.08
N GLU A 12 -25.96 -1.45 -14.26
CA GLU A 12 -26.84 -2.56 -14.65
C GLU A 12 -26.10 -3.90 -14.63
N GLY A 13 -24.89 -3.95 -15.20
CA GLY A 13 -24.07 -5.15 -15.22
C GLY A 13 -23.70 -5.63 -13.81
N LEU A 14 -23.38 -4.72 -12.90
CA LEU A 14 -23.08 -5.06 -11.51
C LEU A 14 -24.33 -5.60 -10.78
N LEU A 15 -25.50 -4.99 -10.98
CA LEU A 15 -26.78 -5.42 -10.40
C LEU A 15 -27.29 -6.76 -10.95
N GLY A 16 -26.65 -7.36 -11.95
CA GLY A 16 -26.90 -8.74 -12.35
C GLY A 16 -26.43 -9.79 -11.31
N SER A 17 -25.71 -9.36 -10.27
CA SER A 17 -25.22 -10.24 -9.20
C SER A 17 -26.23 -10.34 -8.05
N SER A 18 -26.32 -11.50 -7.38
CA SER A 18 -27.12 -11.63 -6.14
C SER A 18 -26.51 -10.86 -4.97
N ILE A 19 -25.19 -10.64 -4.99
CA ILE A 19 -24.46 -9.91 -3.96
C ILE A 19 -23.30 -9.12 -4.57
N ILE A 20 -23.07 -7.91 -4.07
CA ILE A 20 -21.93 -7.06 -4.37
C ILE A 20 -21.23 -6.71 -3.05
N GLY A 21 -19.93 -6.99 -3.00
CA GLY A 21 -19.07 -6.70 -1.85
C GLY A 21 -18.15 -5.51 -2.10
N PHE A 22 -18.04 -4.63 -1.11
CA PHE A 22 -17.05 -3.54 -1.08
C PHE A 22 -16.14 -3.66 0.14
N HIS A 23 -14.96 -3.06 0.15
CA HIS A 23 -14.10 -3.13 1.34
C HIS A 23 -14.56 -2.25 2.50
N THR A 24 -15.27 -1.15 2.20
CA THR A 24 -15.71 -0.18 3.20
C THR A 24 -17.21 0.09 3.05
N GLN A 25 -17.85 0.43 4.17
CA GLN A 25 -19.25 0.86 4.14
C GLN A 25 -19.44 2.12 3.29
N PHE A 26 -18.43 3.00 3.27
CA PHE A 26 -18.45 4.21 2.44
C PHE A 26 -18.58 3.88 0.95
N HIS A 27 -17.81 2.90 0.44
CA HIS A 27 -17.93 2.49 -0.96
C HIS A 27 -19.27 1.81 -1.28
N ALA A 28 -19.80 1.01 -0.36
CA ALA A 28 -21.14 0.42 -0.49
C ALA A 28 -22.24 1.49 -0.56
N ASN A 29 -22.14 2.52 0.29
CA ASN A 29 -23.06 3.66 0.28
C ASN A 29 -22.96 4.44 -1.03
N ASN A 30 -21.74 4.75 -1.50
CA ASN A 30 -21.52 5.45 -2.76
C ASN A 30 -22.09 4.69 -3.97
N PHE A 31 -21.97 3.35 -3.97
CA PHE A 31 -22.57 2.52 -4.99
C PHE A 31 -24.10 2.60 -4.95
N THR A 32 -24.69 2.43 -3.76
CA THR A 32 -26.14 2.52 -3.55
C THR A 32 -26.69 3.88 -4.00
N GLU A 33 -26.03 4.97 -3.64
CA GLU A 33 -26.41 6.33 -4.07
C GLU A 33 -26.23 6.55 -5.57
N SER A 34 -25.21 5.94 -6.18
CA SER A 34 -25.00 6.03 -7.63
C SER A 34 -26.11 5.32 -8.38
N VAL A 35 -26.54 4.15 -7.90
CA VAL A 35 -27.67 3.40 -8.47
C VAL A 35 -28.97 4.18 -8.32
N ASP A 36 -29.28 4.66 -7.11
CA ASP A 36 -30.50 5.44 -6.80
C ASP A 36 -30.64 6.69 -7.69
N ARG A 37 -29.52 7.34 -8.05
CA ARG A 37 -29.51 8.54 -8.89
C ARG A 37 -29.57 8.27 -10.39
N ILE A 38 -29.09 7.12 -10.85
CA ILE A 38 -28.85 6.86 -12.28
C ILE A 38 -29.87 5.88 -12.86
N LEU A 39 -30.31 4.89 -12.06
CA LEU A 39 -31.23 3.85 -12.49
C LEU A 39 -32.54 3.93 -11.72
N GLU A 40 -33.65 3.72 -12.41
CA GLU A 40 -34.95 3.53 -11.76
C GLU A 40 -34.96 2.19 -11.02
N SER A 41 -34.62 2.22 -9.75
CA SER A 41 -34.44 1.05 -8.90
C SER A 41 -35.10 1.28 -7.53
N ARG A 42 -35.39 0.19 -6.81
CA ARG A 42 -35.93 0.25 -5.46
C ARG A 42 -34.81 -0.06 -4.46
N ILE A 43 -34.48 0.90 -3.62
CA ILE A 43 -33.46 0.74 -2.58
C ILE A 43 -34.11 0.40 -1.24
N GLU A 44 -33.74 -0.75 -0.68
CA GLU A 44 -34.20 -1.24 0.63
C GLU A 44 -33.04 -1.15 1.62
N ARG A 45 -32.87 0.05 2.21
CA ARG A 45 -31.72 0.39 3.05
C ARG A 45 -31.60 -0.47 4.31
N ALA A 46 -32.73 -0.91 4.88
CA ALA A 46 -32.74 -1.74 6.08
C ALA A 46 -32.07 -3.10 5.84
N ASP A 47 -32.25 -3.66 4.66
CA ASP A 47 -31.71 -4.96 4.25
C ASP A 47 -30.44 -4.84 3.40
N ALA A 48 -29.95 -3.61 3.22
CA ALA A 48 -28.85 -3.28 2.31
C ALA A 48 -29.04 -3.89 0.90
N ALA A 49 -30.26 -3.79 0.37
CA ALA A 49 -30.66 -4.44 -0.87
C ALA A 49 -31.08 -3.43 -1.95
N ILE A 50 -30.83 -3.77 -3.20
CA ILE A 50 -31.23 -3.02 -4.38
C ILE A 50 -32.04 -3.94 -5.28
N SER A 51 -33.27 -3.55 -5.60
CA SER A 51 -34.13 -4.27 -6.53
C SER A 51 -34.18 -3.54 -7.88
N TYR A 52 -33.72 -4.20 -8.94
CA TYR A 52 -33.67 -3.68 -10.30
C TYR A 52 -34.01 -4.78 -11.31
N GLY A 53 -34.84 -4.49 -12.32
CA GLY A 53 -35.20 -5.48 -13.35
C GLY A 53 -35.89 -6.76 -12.82
N GLY A 54 -36.56 -6.67 -11.66
CA GLY A 54 -37.18 -7.83 -11.00
C GLY A 54 -36.21 -8.74 -10.23
N GLN A 55 -34.93 -8.37 -10.13
CA GLN A 55 -33.92 -9.06 -9.33
C GLN A 55 -33.52 -8.20 -8.14
N THR A 56 -33.07 -8.85 -7.06
CA THR A 56 -32.59 -8.18 -5.85
C THR A 56 -31.13 -8.52 -5.62
N THR A 57 -30.32 -7.49 -5.41
CA THR A 57 -28.88 -7.56 -5.14
C THR A 57 -28.59 -7.04 -3.74
N LEU A 58 -27.91 -7.84 -2.92
CA LEU A 58 -27.40 -7.40 -1.61
C LEU A 58 -26.09 -6.61 -1.78
N VAL A 59 -25.92 -5.55 -1.00
CA VAL A 59 -24.77 -4.64 -1.08
C VAL A 59 -24.15 -4.49 0.31
N HIS A 60 -22.99 -5.11 0.53
CA HIS A 60 -22.36 -5.15 1.85
C HIS A 60 -20.87 -4.80 1.83
N ALA A 61 -20.37 -4.41 2.99
CA ALA A 61 -18.95 -4.23 3.23
C ALA A 61 -18.31 -5.54 3.72
N TYR A 62 -17.38 -6.07 2.93
CA TYR A 62 -16.51 -7.20 3.23
C TYR A 62 -15.04 -6.75 3.12
N PRO A 63 -14.44 -6.25 4.22
CA PRO A 63 -13.03 -5.87 4.22
C PRO A 63 -12.18 -7.13 4.07
N ILE A 64 -11.46 -7.24 2.95
CA ILE A 64 -10.56 -8.37 2.71
C ILE A 64 -9.43 -8.36 3.74
N SER A 65 -8.94 -9.54 4.07
CA SER A 65 -7.78 -9.72 4.94
C SER A 65 -6.78 -10.68 4.30
N ILE A 66 -5.66 -10.87 4.99
CA ILE A 66 -4.65 -11.85 4.64
C ILE A 66 -4.98 -13.22 5.25
N GLU A 67 -4.34 -14.24 4.72
CA GLU A 67 -4.24 -15.54 5.40
C GLU A 67 -3.54 -15.36 6.76
N TRP A 68 -4.15 -15.90 7.82
CA TRP A 68 -3.60 -15.83 9.17
C TRP A 68 -3.97 -17.07 10.01
N PRO A 69 -2.99 -17.74 10.64
CA PRO A 69 -1.55 -17.53 10.51
C PRO A 69 -1.03 -18.00 9.14
N ALA A 70 -0.09 -17.27 8.53
CA ALA A 70 0.49 -17.68 7.26
C ALA A 70 1.53 -18.79 7.46
N GLU A 71 1.42 -19.90 6.73
CA GLU A 71 2.34 -21.05 6.86
C GLU A 71 3.82 -20.67 6.65
N LEU A 72 4.08 -19.71 5.77
CA LEU A 72 5.43 -19.18 5.52
C LEU A 72 6.08 -18.57 6.77
N LEU A 73 5.31 -17.99 7.70
CA LEU A 73 5.88 -17.39 8.91
C LEU A 73 6.52 -18.44 9.83
N ALA A 74 6.03 -19.68 9.81
CA ALA A 74 6.57 -20.78 10.62
C ALA A 74 7.95 -21.26 10.15
N ARG A 75 8.32 -20.99 8.89
CA ARG A 75 9.63 -21.37 8.31
C ARG A 75 10.64 -20.22 8.27
N LEU A 76 10.24 -19.01 8.62
CA LEU A 76 11.12 -17.85 8.60
C LEU A 76 11.98 -17.75 9.87
N PRO A 77 13.23 -17.27 9.76
CA PRO A 77 14.09 -17.04 10.91
C PRO A 77 13.49 -16.06 11.91
N ALA A 78 13.99 -16.09 13.16
CA ALA A 78 13.57 -15.13 14.18
C ALA A 78 13.83 -13.68 13.75
N VAL A 79 13.03 -12.75 14.29
CA VAL A 79 13.09 -11.31 13.97
C VAL A 79 14.53 -10.76 14.02
N GLU A 80 15.30 -11.09 15.06
CA GLU A 80 16.68 -10.62 15.21
C GLU A 80 17.64 -11.15 14.13
N GLU A 81 17.43 -12.37 13.65
CA GLU A 81 18.23 -12.95 12.56
C GLU A 81 17.88 -12.29 11.22
N CYS A 82 16.58 -12.05 10.96
CA CYS A 82 16.13 -11.26 9.81
C CYS A 82 16.71 -9.84 9.84
N ARG A 83 16.70 -9.18 11.01
CA ARG A 83 17.32 -7.85 11.20
C ARG A 83 18.81 -7.88 10.83
N ALA A 84 19.57 -8.84 11.34
CA ALA A 84 21.00 -8.95 11.04
C ALA A 84 21.25 -9.17 9.53
N ARG A 85 20.53 -10.12 8.91
CA ARG A 85 20.66 -10.44 7.48
C ARG A 85 20.32 -9.27 6.57
N VAL A 86 19.22 -8.57 6.84
CA VAL A 86 18.78 -7.41 6.03
C VAL A 86 19.76 -6.24 6.19
N ARG A 87 20.27 -6.00 7.42
CA ARG A 87 21.29 -4.97 7.66
C ARG A 87 22.59 -5.27 6.91
N GLU A 88 23.06 -6.51 6.93
CA GLU A 88 24.23 -6.93 6.16
C GLU A 88 23.99 -6.79 4.65
N ARG A 89 22.87 -7.32 4.14
CA ARG A 89 22.51 -7.29 2.72
C ARG A 89 22.50 -5.88 2.13
N PHE A 90 22.03 -4.89 2.89
CA PHE A 90 21.91 -3.51 2.43
C PHE A 90 22.98 -2.57 3.01
N GLY A 91 23.99 -3.09 3.71
CA GLY A 91 25.07 -2.29 4.29
C GLY A 91 24.59 -1.25 5.32
N LEU A 92 23.54 -1.56 6.07
CA LEU A 92 22.93 -0.63 7.02
C LEU A 92 23.80 -0.48 8.27
N PRO A 93 24.06 0.75 8.76
CA PRO A 93 24.78 0.92 10.02
C PRO A 93 24.01 0.31 11.20
N ALA A 94 24.72 -0.24 12.18
CA ALA A 94 24.11 -1.03 13.26
C ALA A 94 23.00 -0.29 14.04
N ASN A 95 23.12 1.02 14.21
CA ASN A 95 22.24 1.82 15.06
C ASN A 95 21.18 2.63 14.28
N VAL A 96 20.99 2.38 12.98
CA VAL A 96 19.94 3.07 12.22
C VAL A 96 18.57 2.43 12.45
N LYS A 97 17.54 3.27 12.45
CA LYS A 97 16.14 2.88 12.34
C LYS A 97 15.82 2.62 10.87
N LEU A 98 15.36 1.40 10.59
CA LEU A 98 14.96 0.99 9.25
C LEU A 98 13.46 1.25 9.04
N CYS A 99 13.14 2.24 8.24
CA CYS A 99 11.78 2.47 7.74
C CYS A 99 11.60 1.70 6.43
N VAL A 100 10.46 1.05 6.24
CA VAL A 100 10.18 0.30 5.00
C VAL A 100 8.88 0.77 4.36
N GLY A 101 8.89 0.89 3.04
CA GLY A 101 7.70 1.04 2.21
C GLY A 101 7.69 -0.09 1.19
N VAL A 102 6.61 -0.87 1.13
CA VAL A 102 6.50 -1.99 0.17
C VAL A 102 5.19 -1.84 -0.59
N GLU A 103 5.24 -1.61 -1.89
CA GLU A 103 4.06 -1.63 -2.75
C GLU A 103 4.40 -1.67 -4.25
N ARG A 104 3.37 -1.63 -5.08
CA ARG A 104 3.53 -1.38 -6.51
C ARG A 104 3.81 0.10 -6.74
N LEU A 105 4.63 0.39 -7.73
CA LEU A 105 4.83 1.77 -8.17
C LEU A 105 3.52 2.29 -8.83
N ASP A 106 2.70 3.00 -8.05
CA ASP A 106 1.37 3.48 -8.43
C ASP A 106 1.09 4.84 -7.75
N TYR A 107 0.49 5.78 -8.48
CA TYR A 107 0.31 7.15 -7.99
C TYR A 107 -0.67 7.25 -6.81
N THR A 108 -1.50 6.23 -6.59
CA THR A 108 -2.41 6.16 -5.44
C THR A 108 -1.70 5.86 -4.11
N LYS A 109 -0.43 5.45 -4.18
CA LYS A 109 0.33 4.93 -3.03
C LYS A 109 1.08 5.98 -2.23
N GLY A 110 1.17 7.21 -2.73
CA GLY A 110 1.79 8.32 -2.00
C GLY A 110 3.28 8.10 -1.71
N ILE A 111 4.01 7.46 -2.64
CA ILE A 111 5.46 7.24 -2.52
C ILE A 111 6.21 8.60 -2.52
N PRO A 112 5.92 9.56 -3.43
CA PRO A 112 6.56 10.88 -3.38
C PRO A 112 6.33 11.62 -2.06
N ASP A 113 5.14 11.50 -1.47
CA ASP A 113 4.81 12.12 -0.18
C ASP A 113 5.73 11.63 0.95
N ARG A 114 6.19 10.37 0.89
CA ARG A 114 7.18 9.85 1.86
C ARG A 114 8.54 10.49 1.68
N PHE A 115 8.99 10.71 0.44
CA PHE A 115 10.25 11.39 0.18
C PHE A 115 10.20 12.85 0.65
N HIS A 116 9.08 13.54 0.43
CA HIS A 116 8.87 14.87 0.99
C HIS A 116 8.86 14.88 2.52
N ALA A 117 8.21 13.90 3.16
CA ALA A 117 8.24 13.77 4.61
C ALA A 117 9.65 13.50 5.16
N LEU A 118 10.48 12.73 4.44
CA LEU A 118 11.88 12.51 4.79
C LEU A 118 12.72 13.79 4.62
N ASP A 119 12.53 14.54 3.53
CA ASP A 119 13.21 15.82 3.33
C ASP A 119 12.91 16.82 4.46
N GLU A 120 11.63 16.91 4.84
CA GLU A 120 11.16 17.74 5.95
C GLU A 120 11.72 17.27 7.29
N LEU A 121 11.74 15.96 7.55
CA LEU A 121 12.35 15.37 8.76
C LEU A 121 13.81 15.78 8.88
N PHE A 122 14.61 15.61 7.83
CA PHE A 122 16.03 15.91 7.86
C PHE A 122 16.34 17.41 7.88
N THR A 123 15.48 18.23 7.27
CA THR A 123 15.62 19.69 7.31
C THR A 123 15.31 20.23 8.71
N ARG A 124 14.25 19.75 9.36
CA ARG A 124 13.81 20.30 10.66
C ARG A 124 14.46 19.64 11.86
N TYR A 125 14.83 18.37 11.73
CA TYR A 125 15.37 17.55 12.79
C TYR A 125 16.66 16.85 12.31
N PRO A 126 17.74 17.61 12.05
CA PRO A 126 18.98 17.08 11.51
C PRO A 126 19.65 16.05 12.44
N GLU A 127 19.25 15.96 13.71
CA GLU A 127 19.69 14.91 14.63
C GLU A 127 19.34 13.48 14.19
N TRP A 128 18.42 13.31 13.22
CA TRP A 128 18.07 12.03 12.61
C TRP A 128 18.95 11.64 11.41
N LEU A 129 19.78 12.56 10.90
CA LEU A 129 20.74 12.24 9.85
C LEU A 129 21.73 11.18 10.34
N GLY A 130 21.93 10.15 9.53
CA GLY A 130 22.76 8.98 9.88
C GLY A 130 22.09 8.01 10.86
N LYS A 131 20.84 8.27 11.29
CA LYS A 131 20.08 7.42 12.23
C LYS A 131 18.83 6.80 11.64
N VAL A 132 18.40 7.21 10.44
CA VAL A 132 17.21 6.67 9.77
C VAL A 132 17.58 6.29 8.35
N VAL A 133 17.18 5.09 7.92
CA VAL A 133 17.25 4.68 6.52
C VAL A 133 15.86 4.26 6.08
N PHE A 134 15.43 4.76 4.92
CA PHE A 134 14.17 4.38 4.29
C PHE A 134 14.42 3.43 3.13
N LEU A 135 13.93 2.21 3.24
CA LEU A 135 13.95 1.19 2.20
C LEU A 135 12.60 1.14 1.49
N GLN A 136 12.54 1.65 0.27
CA GLN A 136 11.37 1.57 -0.59
C GLN A 136 11.51 0.39 -1.56
N VAL A 137 10.71 -0.65 -1.36
CA VAL A 137 10.50 -1.71 -2.34
C VAL A 137 9.33 -1.28 -3.23
N ALA A 138 9.60 -1.07 -4.52
CA ALA A 138 8.57 -0.69 -5.48
C ALA A 138 8.68 -1.56 -6.74
N ALA A 139 7.82 -2.58 -6.84
CA ALA A 139 7.78 -3.41 -8.04
C ALA A 139 7.26 -2.57 -9.23
N PRO A 140 7.96 -2.55 -10.38
CA PRO A 140 7.49 -1.85 -11.58
C PRO A 140 6.11 -2.36 -11.99
N SER A 141 5.16 -1.43 -12.22
CA SER A 141 3.81 -1.76 -12.65
C SER A 141 3.40 -0.90 -13.84
N ARG A 142 2.70 -1.47 -14.81
CA ARG A 142 2.03 -0.75 -15.91
C ARG A 142 2.92 0.27 -16.65
N GLY A 143 4.20 -0.05 -16.87
CA GLY A 143 5.21 0.87 -17.42
C GLY A 143 4.98 1.38 -18.86
N THR A 144 3.96 0.85 -19.55
CA THR A 144 3.52 1.37 -20.86
C THR A 144 2.70 2.65 -20.74
N LEU A 145 2.09 2.91 -19.58
CA LEU A 145 1.29 4.10 -19.34
C LEU A 145 2.19 5.29 -18.96
N PRO A 146 2.06 6.46 -19.62
CA PRO A 146 2.90 7.63 -19.35
C PRO A 146 2.94 8.04 -17.88
N ALA A 147 1.79 8.04 -17.19
CA ALA A 147 1.71 8.42 -15.77
C ALA A 147 2.55 7.52 -14.85
N TYR A 148 2.60 6.21 -15.13
CA TYR A 148 3.39 5.26 -14.34
C TYR A 148 4.90 5.42 -14.60
N ARG A 149 5.28 5.73 -15.85
CA ARG A 149 6.67 6.02 -16.20
C ARG A 149 7.15 7.31 -15.53
N GLN A 150 6.36 8.37 -15.60
CA GLN A 150 6.68 9.65 -14.96
C GLN A 150 6.85 9.48 -13.45
N LEU A 151 5.94 8.77 -12.79
CA LEU A 151 6.05 8.48 -11.36
C LEU A 151 7.34 7.70 -11.04
N HIS A 152 7.74 6.76 -11.89
CA HIS A 152 8.97 5.99 -11.69
C HIS A 152 10.20 6.90 -11.72
N GLU A 153 10.31 7.69 -12.78
CA GLU A 153 11.40 8.64 -12.98
C GLU A 153 11.45 9.67 -11.84
N GLU A 154 10.29 10.16 -11.40
CA GLU A 154 10.17 11.07 -10.27
C GLU A 154 10.63 10.44 -8.96
N CYS A 155 10.23 9.20 -8.66
CA CYS A 155 10.65 8.50 -7.45
C CYS A 155 12.16 8.26 -7.42
N LEU A 156 12.74 7.84 -8.56
CA LEU A 156 14.19 7.64 -8.67
C LEU A 156 14.94 8.96 -8.49
N ARG A 157 14.45 10.04 -9.12
CA ARG A 157 15.04 11.37 -8.99
C ARG A 157 15.00 11.86 -7.53
N TYR A 158 13.87 11.74 -6.84
CA TYR A 158 13.79 12.16 -5.43
C TYR A 158 14.68 11.33 -4.51
N ALA A 159 14.74 10.02 -4.71
CA ALA A 159 15.65 9.18 -3.94
C ALA A 159 17.11 9.60 -4.13
N GLU A 160 17.51 9.88 -5.38
CA GLU A 160 18.86 10.36 -5.71
C GLU A 160 19.13 11.75 -5.11
N GLU A 161 18.20 12.70 -5.22
CA GLU A 161 18.34 14.03 -4.63
C GLU A 161 18.49 13.99 -3.11
N LEU A 162 17.71 13.15 -2.42
CA LEU A 162 17.83 12.95 -0.97
C LEU A 162 19.18 12.33 -0.60
N ASN A 163 19.64 11.34 -1.36
CA ASN A 163 20.94 10.71 -1.12
C ASN A 163 22.10 11.68 -1.39
N GLN A 164 22.02 12.51 -2.43
CA GLN A 164 23.03 13.52 -2.70
C GLN A 164 23.07 14.61 -1.63
N ARG A 165 21.91 15.02 -1.11
CA ARG A 165 21.80 16.12 -0.14
C ARG A 165 22.18 15.69 1.29
N TYR A 166 21.84 14.46 1.67
CA TYR A 166 21.94 14.00 3.06
C TYR A 166 22.79 12.74 3.26
N GLY A 167 23.20 12.09 2.18
CA GLY A 167 24.05 10.91 2.21
C GLY A 167 25.54 11.23 2.40
N SER A 168 26.31 10.17 2.61
CA SER A 168 27.77 10.17 2.69
C SER A 168 28.30 8.85 2.12
N GLU A 169 29.63 8.68 2.06
CA GLU A 169 30.25 7.47 1.49
C GLU A 169 29.77 6.15 2.13
N THR A 170 29.35 6.19 3.39
CA THR A 170 28.91 5.03 4.18
C THR A 170 27.44 5.05 4.56
N TYR A 171 26.65 6.02 4.08
CA TYR A 171 25.26 6.19 4.49
C TYR A 171 24.42 6.79 3.37
N ASN A 172 23.34 6.10 3.00
CA ASN A 172 22.30 6.63 2.12
C ASN A 172 20.96 6.64 2.88
N PRO A 173 20.29 7.78 3.03
CA PRO A 173 18.99 7.85 3.70
C PRO A 173 17.89 7.10 2.96
N VAL A 174 17.99 6.92 1.64
CA VAL A 174 16.98 6.25 0.82
C VAL A 174 17.59 5.11 0.01
N LEU A 175 17.05 3.92 0.19
CA LEU A 175 17.35 2.74 -0.61
C LEU A 175 16.11 2.40 -1.45
N MET A 176 16.22 2.49 -2.77
CA MET A 176 15.12 2.25 -3.69
C MET A 176 15.33 0.94 -4.45
N LEU A 177 14.50 -0.07 -4.18
CA LEU A 177 14.53 -1.38 -4.84
C LEU A 177 13.40 -1.49 -5.87
N ALA A 178 13.71 -1.15 -7.11
CA ALA A 178 12.75 -1.09 -8.22
C ALA A 178 12.57 -2.46 -8.90
N GLU A 179 12.41 -3.53 -8.11
CA GLU A 179 12.36 -4.90 -8.59
C GLU A 179 11.32 -5.76 -7.86
N HIS A 180 10.95 -6.89 -8.48
CA HIS A 180 10.01 -7.83 -7.90
C HIS A 180 10.68 -8.61 -6.77
N HIS A 181 10.00 -8.66 -5.62
CA HIS A 181 10.42 -9.45 -4.47
C HIS A 181 9.43 -10.60 -4.23
N SER A 182 9.94 -11.77 -3.84
CA SER A 182 9.10 -12.86 -3.37
C SER A 182 8.47 -12.52 -2.02
N GLN A 183 7.36 -13.17 -1.67
CA GLN A 183 6.70 -12.98 -0.37
C GLN A 183 7.65 -13.26 0.80
N GLU A 184 8.53 -14.25 0.66
CA GLU A 184 9.55 -14.58 1.66
C GLU A 184 10.56 -13.44 1.85
N GLN A 185 11.03 -12.83 0.76
CA GLN A 185 11.93 -11.67 0.83
C GLN A 185 11.25 -10.45 1.46
N VAL A 186 9.96 -10.25 1.17
CA VAL A 186 9.18 -9.15 1.75
C VAL A 186 8.99 -9.36 3.25
N TYR A 187 8.70 -10.57 3.71
CA TYR A 187 8.58 -10.86 5.14
C TYR A 187 9.92 -10.75 5.89
N ASP A 188 11.03 -11.13 5.25
CA ASP A 188 12.39 -10.90 5.77
C ASP A 188 12.63 -9.39 6.03
N ILE A 189 12.20 -8.54 5.09
CA ILE A 189 12.26 -7.07 5.20
C ILE A 189 11.32 -6.54 6.30
N TYR A 190 10.06 -7.03 6.37
CA TYR A 190 9.11 -6.61 7.40
C TYR A 190 9.60 -6.94 8.82
N ARG A 191 10.15 -8.15 9.02
CA ARG A 191 10.74 -8.55 10.30
C ARG A 191 11.95 -7.70 10.67
N ALA A 192 12.74 -7.29 9.67
CA ALA A 192 13.92 -6.47 9.92
C ALA A 192 13.60 -5.00 10.25
N ALA A 193 12.50 -4.47 9.75
CA ALA A 193 12.17 -3.06 9.86
C ALA A 193 11.88 -2.61 11.30
N ASP A 194 12.08 -1.33 11.58
CA ASP A 194 11.59 -0.65 12.78
C ASP A 194 10.22 -0.01 12.53
N ILE A 195 9.96 0.48 11.30
CA ILE A 195 8.75 1.22 10.96
C ILE A 195 8.27 0.78 9.57
N CYS A 196 6.97 0.49 9.42
CA CYS A 196 6.33 0.33 8.11
C CYS A 196 5.55 1.58 7.74
N MET A 197 5.89 2.19 6.61
CA MET A 197 5.22 3.38 6.09
C MET A 197 4.15 2.99 5.08
N VAL A 198 2.88 3.15 5.45
CA VAL A 198 1.73 2.94 4.57
C VAL A 198 0.98 4.26 4.42
N THR A 199 1.25 4.99 3.34
CA THR A 199 0.80 6.39 3.13
C THR A 199 -0.07 6.55 1.87
N SER A 200 -0.84 5.52 1.54
CA SER A 200 -1.68 5.55 0.34
C SER A 200 -2.68 6.71 0.38
N LEU A 201 -2.71 7.52 -0.68
CA LEU A 201 -3.63 8.64 -0.84
C LEU A 201 -5.07 8.15 -1.03
N HIS A 202 -5.23 7.02 -1.73
CA HIS A 202 -6.52 6.36 -1.92
C HIS A 202 -6.32 4.87 -2.16
N ASP A 203 -6.79 4.03 -1.24
CA ASP A 203 -6.70 2.57 -1.35
C ASP A 203 -7.97 1.90 -0.86
N GLY A 204 -8.40 0.83 -1.53
CA GLY A 204 -9.56 0.07 -1.11
C GLY A 204 -9.28 -0.72 0.17
N MET A 205 -8.10 -1.34 0.24
CA MET A 205 -7.56 -2.04 1.40
C MET A 205 -6.06 -2.20 1.19
N ASN A 206 -5.25 -1.81 2.17
CA ASN A 206 -3.80 -1.98 2.09
C ASN A 206 -3.37 -3.24 2.84
N LEU A 207 -3.07 -4.31 2.10
CA LEU A 207 -2.65 -5.58 2.71
C LEU A 207 -1.23 -5.54 3.28
N VAL A 208 -0.36 -4.66 2.80
CA VAL A 208 1.00 -4.49 3.33
C VAL A 208 0.97 -4.12 4.82
N ALA A 209 0.02 -3.27 5.23
CA ALA A 209 -0.18 -2.97 6.65
C ALA A 209 -0.51 -4.23 7.46
N LYS A 210 -1.38 -5.11 6.95
CA LYS A 210 -1.76 -6.35 7.64
C LYS A 210 -0.63 -7.37 7.63
N GLU A 211 0.09 -7.48 6.53
CA GLU A 211 1.24 -8.38 6.40
C GLU A 211 2.39 -7.96 7.30
N PHE A 212 2.63 -6.65 7.48
CA PHE A 212 3.65 -6.15 8.39
C PHE A 212 3.36 -6.55 9.84
N VAL A 213 2.12 -6.32 10.31
CA VAL A 213 1.66 -6.74 11.64
C VAL A 213 1.76 -8.26 11.79
N ALA A 214 1.30 -9.01 10.79
CA ALA A 214 1.34 -10.47 10.82
C ALA A 214 2.78 -11.03 10.79
N ALA A 215 3.71 -10.35 10.13
CA ALA A 215 5.09 -10.84 10.01
C ALA A 215 5.86 -10.80 11.34
N ARG A 216 5.33 -10.12 12.36
CA ARG A 216 6.05 -9.84 13.61
C ARG A 216 5.38 -10.49 14.81
N ASP A 217 6.22 -10.99 15.71
CA ASP A 217 5.86 -11.62 16.97
C ASP A 217 6.53 -10.94 18.17
N ASP A 218 7.03 -9.71 17.97
CA ASP A 218 7.79 -8.92 18.95
C ASP A 218 7.03 -7.72 19.52
N GLU A 219 5.73 -7.61 19.25
CA GLU A 219 4.82 -6.51 19.64
C GLU A 219 5.28 -5.10 19.20
N GLN A 220 6.26 -5.00 18.30
CA GLN A 220 6.78 -3.74 17.77
C GLN A 220 6.29 -3.45 16.34
N GLY A 221 5.18 -4.07 15.96
CA GLY A 221 4.47 -3.88 14.69
C GLY A 221 3.19 -4.67 14.70
#